data_AF-A0A6A6ND89-F1
#
_entry.id   AF-A0A6A6ND89-F1
#
_cell.length_a   1.000
_cell.length_b   1.000
_cell.length_c   1.000
_cell.angle_alpha   90.00
_cell.angle_beta   90.00
_cell.angle_gamma   90.00
#
_symmetry.space_group_name_H-M   'P 1'
#
loop_
_entity.id
_entity.type
_entity.pdbx_description
1 polymer ?
#
loop_
_entity_poly.entity_id
_entity_poly.type
_entity_poly.pdbx_seq_one_letter_code
_entity_poly.pdbx_strand_id
1 'polypeptide(L)'
;MRNTDDDPTRVRFQASNGQFLQAQSETSVTADCGGSAASWEDSDPSVFIINIVRTLQGEYQITNGYGPDKAPKVLQVSIEQNMQYGIKVIVDLHAAQGSQNGNEHSGARDGFQEWGDSYIQDTVAVIDFLAARLGPADPNELLSFASNLNGVVIDVHYYNLFSDMFTNMNAQQNIDFIHNQRSSDLSTVTTTNGPLSFVGEWTAEWNVKEASTEDYQKFAKAQQEVYGRATFGWAYWAYKCELPHWSLKWNIENNIIHP
;
A
#
# COMPACT_ATOMS: atom_id res chain seq x y z
N MET A 1 -7.06 2.46 27.47
CA MET A 1 -7.11 1.03 27.84
C MET A 1 -8.27 0.38 27.10
N ARG A 2 -8.09 -0.83 26.57
CA ARG A 2 -9.16 -1.61 25.91
C ARG A 2 -9.59 -2.74 26.83
N ASN A 3 -10.87 -3.10 26.81
CA ASN A 3 -11.32 -4.34 27.43
C ASN A 3 -10.79 -5.53 26.61
N THR A 4 -9.91 -6.34 27.20
CA THR A 4 -9.30 -7.50 26.53
C THR A 4 -10.04 -8.79 26.77
N ASP A 5 -11.00 -8.80 27.69
CA ASP A 5 -11.54 -10.04 28.25
C ASP A 5 -12.95 -10.38 27.72
N ASP A 6 -13.70 -9.39 27.21
CA ASP A 6 -15.06 -9.59 26.66
C ASP A 6 -15.30 -8.87 25.32
N ASP A 7 -15.33 -7.53 25.31
CA ASP A 7 -15.71 -6.72 24.15
C ASP A 7 -14.62 -5.70 23.79
N PRO A 8 -13.84 -5.92 22.71
CA PRO A 8 -12.70 -5.09 22.36
C PRO A 8 -13.09 -3.69 21.84
N THR A 9 -14.38 -3.43 21.61
CA THR A 9 -14.88 -2.11 21.21
C THR A 9 -15.01 -1.15 22.41
N ARG A 10 -15.02 -1.69 23.64
CA ARG A 10 -15.12 -0.90 24.87
C ARG A 10 -13.75 -0.40 25.30
N VAL A 11 -13.65 0.93 25.48
CA VAL A 11 -12.39 1.59 25.83
C VAL A 11 -12.56 2.60 26.95
N ARG A 12 -11.45 2.87 27.64
CA ARG A 12 -11.28 4.00 28.55
C ARG A 12 -10.10 4.84 28.10
N PHE A 13 -10.24 6.15 28.17
CA PHE A 13 -9.16 7.09 27.90
C PHE A 13 -8.63 7.66 29.21
N GLN A 14 -7.36 7.39 29.51
CA GLN A 14 -6.70 8.03 30.66
C GLN A 14 -6.12 9.35 30.19
N ALA A 15 -6.51 10.43 30.86
CA ALA A 15 -5.98 11.76 30.63
C ALA A 15 -4.60 11.91 31.30
N SER A 16 -3.86 12.96 30.92
CA SER A 16 -2.51 13.24 31.44
C SER A 16 -2.47 13.52 32.94
N ASN A 17 -3.59 13.88 33.56
CA ASN A 17 -3.75 14.04 35.01
C ASN A 17 -3.92 12.69 35.76
N GLY A 18 -3.90 11.56 35.04
CA GLY A 18 -4.02 10.23 35.59
C GLY A 18 -5.47 9.74 35.79
N GLN A 19 -6.47 10.59 35.56
CA GLN A 19 -7.90 10.26 35.69
C GLN A 19 -8.48 9.78 34.35
N PHE A 20 -9.62 9.09 34.37
CA PHE A 20 -10.32 8.71 33.15
C PHE A 20 -11.22 9.82 32.63
N LEU A 21 -11.36 9.89 31.30
CA LEU A 21 -12.43 10.64 30.67
C LEU A 21 -13.77 10.04 31.07
N GLN A 22 -14.79 10.89 31.29
CA GLN A 22 -16.18 10.48 31.50
C GLN A 22 -17.15 11.38 30.78
N ALA A 23 -18.20 10.79 30.21
CA ALA A 23 -19.31 11.54 29.64
C ALA A 23 -20.19 12.13 30.76
N GLN A 24 -20.39 13.44 30.73
CA GLN A 24 -21.31 14.16 31.63
C GLN A 24 -22.68 14.37 31.00
N SER A 25 -22.71 14.46 29.68
CA SER A 25 -23.91 14.58 28.85
C SER A 25 -23.59 14.12 27.42
N GLU A 26 -24.58 14.15 26.53
CA GLU A 26 -24.40 13.83 25.11
C GLU A 26 -23.33 14.70 24.40
N THR A 27 -23.04 15.89 24.94
CA THR A 27 -22.14 16.86 24.32
C THR A 27 -20.98 17.29 25.23
N SER A 28 -20.78 16.61 26.36
CA SER A 28 -19.78 17.02 27.36
C SER A 28 -19.02 15.83 27.93
N VAL A 29 -17.69 15.96 27.96
CA VAL A 29 -16.77 14.99 28.55
C VAL A 29 -15.80 15.71 29.47
N THR A 30 -15.55 15.16 30.65
CA THR A 30 -14.59 15.67 31.64
C THR A 30 -13.53 14.62 31.97
N ALA A 31 -12.38 15.04 32.50
CA ALA A 31 -11.23 14.18 32.79
C ALA A 31 -11.01 14.01 34.29
N ASP A 32 -12.06 13.70 35.04
CA ASP A 32 -12.08 13.72 36.50
C ASP A 32 -12.66 12.44 37.12
N CYS A 33 -12.81 11.38 36.34
CA CYS A 33 -13.27 10.09 36.85
C CYS A 33 -12.14 9.41 37.64
N GLY A 34 -12.26 9.44 38.97
CA GLY A 34 -11.25 9.00 39.95
C GLY A 34 -11.43 7.60 40.53
N GLY A 35 -12.26 6.74 39.93
CA GLY A 35 -12.53 5.39 40.43
C GLY A 35 -11.63 4.31 39.84
N SER A 36 -11.30 3.28 40.64
CA SER A 36 -10.73 2.04 40.10
C SER A 36 -11.77 1.37 39.19
N ALA A 37 -11.38 1.12 37.94
CA ALA A 37 -12.18 0.46 36.91
C ALA A 37 -12.69 -0.92 37.38
N ALA A 38 -13.91 -0.98 37.91
CA ALA A 38 -14.47 -2.24 38.40
C ALA A 38 -15.35 -2.94 37.35
N SER A 39 -15.93 -2.21 36.39
CA SER A 39 -16.85 -2.80 35.42
C SER A 39 -16.73 -2.17 34.03
N TRP A 40 -17.03 -2.92 32.98
CA TRP A 40 -17.04 -2.43 31.60
C TRP A 40 -18.47 -2.18 31.09
N GLU A 41 -19.42 -2.01 32.00
CA GLU A 41 -20.86 -1.88 31.70
C GLU A 41 -21.23 -0.53 31.09
N ASP A 42 -22.36 -0.47 30.37
CA ASP A 42 -22.88 0.76 29.73
C ASP A 42 -23.21 1.88 30.73
N SER A 43 -23.40 1.53 32.00
CA SER A 43 -23.70 2.49 33.07
C SER A 43 -22.46 3.19 33.62
N ASP A 44 -21.25 2.74 33.28
CA ASP A 44 -20.01 3.40 33.69
C ASP A 44 -19.73 4.57 32.74
N PRO A 45 -19.79 5.83 33.21
CA PRO A 45 -19.64 7.00 32.35
C PRO A 45 -18.23 7.16 31.77
N SER A 46 -17.25 6.38 32.25
CA SER A 46 -15.89 6.34 31.71
C SER A 46 -15.69 5.34 30.57
N VAL A 47 -16.68 4.48 30.30
CA VAL A 47 -16.64 3.49 29.22
C VAL A 47 -17.20 4.10 27.94
N PHE A 48 -16.38 4.10 26.90
CA PHE A 48 -16.75 4.52 25.56
C PHE A 48 -16.81 3.31 24.64
N ILE A 49 -17.80 3.27 23.75
CA ILE A 49 -17.88 2.29 22.66
C ILE A 49 -17.26 2.93 21.42
N ILE A 50 -16.17 2.36 20.92
CA ILE A 50 -15.59 2.75 19.64
C ILE A 50 -16.26 1.94 18.53
N ASN A 51 -16.97 2.65 17.65
CA ASN A 51 -17.34 2.11 16.35
C ASN A 51 -16.22 2.38 15.36
N ILE A 52 -15.50 1.34 14.95
CA ILE A 52 -14.48 1.44 13.90
C ILE A 52 -15.22 1.45 12.56
N VAL A 53 -15.47 2.64 12.02
CA VAL A 53 -16.14 2.81 10.72
C VAL A 53 -15.20 2.44 9.57
N ARG A 54 -13.90 2.74 9.71
CA ARG A 54 -12.84 2.34 8.77
C ARG A 54 -11.52 2.20 9.53
N THR A 55 -10.79 1.13 9.28
CA THR A 55 -9.39 1.02 9.72
C THR A 55 -8.54 1.82 8.75
N LEU A 56 -7.78 2.80 9.24
CA LEU A 56 -6.77 3.46 8.40
C LEU A 56 -5.68 2.44 8.06
N GLN A 57 -5.65 1.99 6.81
CA GLN A 57 -4.62 1.11 6.25
C GLN A 57 -3.63 1.94 5.43
N GLY A 58 -3.03 2.95 6.06
CA GLY A 58 -2.04 3.79 5.38
C GLY A 58 -0.66 3.15 5.38
N GLU A 59 0.07 3.31 4.28
CA GLU A 59 1.51 3.08 4.28
C GLU A 59 2.22 4.05 5.20
N TYR A 60 3.32 3.61 5.81
CA TYR A 60 4.17 4.50 6.58
C TYR A 60 4.96 5.41 5.65
N GLN A 61 4.43 6.62 5.44
CA GLN A 61 5.13 7.66 4.69
C GLN A 61 6.34 8.13 5.49
N ILE A 62 7.55 7.87 4.99
CA ILE A 62 8.82 8.20 5.67
C ILE A 62 8.87 9.69 6.04
N THR A 63 8.34 10.56 5.17
CA THR A 63 8.26 12.01 5.39
C THR A 63 7.30 12.38 6.53
N ASN A 64 6.16 11.70 6.67
CA ASN A 64 5.23 11.92 7.79
C ASN A 64 5.83 11.49 9.13
N GLY A 65 6.61 10.41 9.13
CA GLY A 65 7.21 9.86 10.33
C GLY A 65 8.47 10.57 10.81
N TYR A 66 9.37 10.90 9.88
CA TYR A 66 10.70 11.44 10.17
C TYR A 66 10.83 12.95 9.90
N GLY A 67 9.88 13.54 9.17
CA GLY A 67 9.97 14.92 8.70
C GLY A 67 10.98 15.11 7.56
N PRO A 68 10.98 16.30 6.91
CA PRO A 68 11.74 16.56 5.69
C PRO A 68 13.27 16.49 5.87
N ASP A 69 13.79 16.70 7.09
CA ASP A 69 15.24 16.72 7.33
C ASP A 69 15.86 15.33 7.54
N LYS A 70 15.07 14.39 8.09
CA LYS A 70 15.54 13.04 8.45
C LYS A 70 15.13 12.00 7.42
N ALA A 71 13.98 12.16 6.76
CA ALA A 71 13.50 11.23 5.74
C ALA A 71 14.52 10.97 4.60
N PRO A 72 15.20 11.99 4.02
CA PRO A 72 16.19 11.76 2.97
C PRO A 72 17.40 10.94 3.44
N LYS A 73 17.82 11.12 4.70
CA LYS A 73 18.95 10.38 5.28
C LYS A 73 18.62 8.90 5.49
N VAL A 74 17.39 8.61 5.93
CA VAL A 74 16.90 7.24 6.08
C VAL A 74 16.84 6.55 4.71
N LEU A 75 16.33 7.23 3.69
CA LEU A 75 16.28 6.73 2.33
C LEU A 75 17.70 6.47 1.77
N GLN A 76 18.63 7.41 1.96
CA GLN A 76 20.02 7.28 1.52
C GLN A 76 20.71 6.05 2.13
N VAL A 77 20.60 5.85 3.45
CA VAL A 77 21.20 4.70 4.13
C VAL A 77 20.63 3.39 3.58
N SER A 78 19.32 3.34 3.33
CA SER A 78 18.68 2.16 2.73
C SER A 78 19.22 1.86 1.33
N ILE A 79 19.36 2.88 0.47
CA ILE A 79 19.93 2.74 -0.87
C ILE A 79 21.37 2.24 -0.80
N GLU A 80 22.22 2.87 0.02
CA GLU A 80 23.62 2.51 0.18
C GLU A 80 23.81 1.07 0.66
N GLN A 81 22.98 0.62 1.62
CA GLN A 81 22.98 -0.77 2.09
C GLN A 81 22.61 -1.75 0.98
N ASN A 82 21.54 -1.49 0.23
CA ASN A 82 21.12 -2.36 -0.87
C ASN A 82 22.18 -2.44 -1.97
N MET A 83 22.83 -1.33 -2.30
CA MET A 83 23.93 -1.30 -3.28
C MET A 83 25.13 -2.16 -2.86
N GLN A 84 25.46 -2.24 -1.57
CA GLN A 84 26.54 -3.11 -1.07
C GLN A 84 26.27 -4.61 -1.33
N TYR A 85 25.00 -5.00 -1.39
CA TYR A 85 24.57 -6.37 -1.73
C TYR A 85 24.32 -6.58 -3.22
N GLY A 86 24.61 -5.57 -4.07
CA GLY A 86 24.34 -5.63 -5.52
C GLY A 86 22.86 -5.53 -5.89
N ILE A 87 22.00 -5.11 -4.95
CA ILE A 87 20.57 -4.92 -5.17
C ILE A 87 20.36 -3.55 -5.83
N LYS A 88 19.68 -3.54 -6.98
CA LYS A 88 19.26 -2.31 -7.65
C LYS A 88 18.01 -1.75 -6.97
N VAL A 89 17.90 -0.43 -6.89
CA VAL A 89 16.81 0.26 -6.19
C VAL A 89 16.03 1.13 -7.18
N ILE A 90 14.70 1.05 -7.12
CA ILE A 90 13.76 1.97 -7.76
C ILE A 90 13.23 2.89 -6.65
N VAL A 91 13.20 4.19 -6.91
CA VAL A 91 12.59 5.18 -6.01
C VAL A 91 11.23 5.55 -6.61
N ASP A 92 10.16 5.23 -5.89
CA ASP A 92 8.78 5.53 -6.27
C ASP A 92 8.24 6.72 -5.48
N LEU A 93 7.59 7.65 -6.18
CA LEU A 93 6.83 8.74 -5.54
C LEU A 93 5.39 8.28 -5.35
N HIS A 94 5.18 7.50 -4.30
CA HIS A 94 3.92 6.76 -4.08
C HIS A 94 2.72 7.65 -3.67
N ALA A 95 2.99 8.79 -3.03
CA ALA A 95 1.96 9.71 -2.54
C ALA A 95 2.30 11.17 -2.90
N ALA A 96 1.42 11.81 -3.66
CA ALA A 96 1.51 13.24 -3.95
C ALA A 96 0.73 14.06 -2.92
N GLN A 97 1.16 15.31 -2.68
CA GLN A 97 0.44 16.21 -1.80
C GLN A 97 -1.01 16.42 -2.28
N GLY A 98 -1.96 16.30 -1.36
CA GLY A 98 -3.39 16.33 -1.68
C GLY A 98 -3.97 15.00 -2.16
N SER A 99 -3.18 13.92 -2.22
CA SER A 99 -3.57 12.59 -2.71
C SER A 99 -3.99 12.56 -4.17
N GLN A 100 -3.29 11.78 -4.99
CA GLN A 100 -3.57 11.65 -6.43
C GLN A 100 -4.74 10.70 -6.77
N ASN A 101 -5.27 9.96 -5.78
CA ASN A 101 -6.30 8.94 -6.03
C ASN A 101 -7.33 8.77 -4.90
N GLY A 102 -7.27 9.57 -3.83
CA GLY A 102 -8.19 9.51 -2.69
C GLY A 102 -8.00 8.30 -1.77
N ASN A 103 -7.10 7.36 -2.09
CA ASN A 103 -6.86 6.19 -1.26
C ASN A 103 -5.87 6.48 -0.13
N GLU A 104 -5.93 5.69 0.93
CA GLU A 104 -5.09 5.81 2.11
C GLU A 104 -3.59 5.61 1.80
N HIS A 105 -3.25 4.79 0.79
CA HIS A 105 -1.86 4.59 0.34
C HIS A 105 -1.23 5.84 -0.28
N SER A 106 -2.04 6.78 -0.78
CA SER A 106 -1.58 8.08 -1.27
C SER A 106 -1.68 9.18 -0.20
N GLY A 107 -1.91 8.80 1.06
CA GLY A 107 -1.98 9.72 2.18
C GLY A 107 -3.29 10.50 2.31
N ALA A 108 -4.35 10.09 1.60
CA ALA A 108 -5.67 10.69 1.77
C ALA A 108 -6.19 10.48 3.21
N ARG A 109 -6.72 11.55 3.83
CA ARG A 109 -7.24 11.48 5.20
C ARG A 109 -8.63 10.81 5.27
N ASP A 110 -9.44 11.02 4.25
CA ASP A 110 -10.89 10.76 4.29
C ASP A 110 -11.49 10.43 2.91
N GLY A 111 -10.67 10.06 1.92
CA GLY A 111 -11.15 9.67 0.59
C GLY A 111 -11.10 10.79 -0.45
N PHE A 112 -10.79 12.02 -0.06
CA PHE A 112 -10.74 13.15 -0.98
C PHE A 112 -9.45 13.17 -1.81
N GLN A 113 -9.64 13.43 -3.10
CA GLN A 113 -8.57 13.72 -4.05
C GLN A 113 -8.51 15.23 -4.25
N GLU A 114 -7.53 15.88 -3.63
CA GLU A 114 -7.27 17.32 -3.75
C GLU A 114 -6.09 17.62 -4.69
N TRP A 115 -5.33 16.59 -5.09
CA TRP A 115 -4.26 16.72 -6.07
C TRP A 115 -4.80 17.17 -7.44
N GLY A 116 -4.12 18.15 -8.05
CA GLY A 116 -4.54 18.85 -9.27
C GLY A 116 -3.80 20.18 -9.39
N ASP A 117 -4.39 21.19 -10.04
CA ASP A 117 -3.77 22.51 -10.31
C ASP A 117 -3.09 23.14 -9.09
N SER A 118 -3.64 22.92 -7.89
CA SER A 118 -3.11 23.45 -6.63
C SER A 118 -1.79 22.84 -6.18
N TYR A 119 -1.46 21.60 -6.58
CA TYR A 119 -0.33 20.82 -6.05
C TYR A 119 0.58 20.20 -7.13
N ILE A 120 0.28 20.41 -8.42
CA ILE A 120 1.13 19.94 -9.53
C ILE A 120 2.55 20.52 -9.40
N GLN A 121 2.69 21.80 -9.09
CA GLN A 121 4.01 22.45 -9.01
C GLN A 121 4.86 21.87 -7.86
N ASP A 122 4.26 21.58 -6.72
CA ASP A 122 4.96 20.93 -5.61
C ASP A 122 5.38 19.50 -5.97
N THR A 123 4.53 18.77 -6.70
CA THR A 123 4.84 17.43 -7.21
C THR A 123 6.02 17.47 -8.19
N VAL A 124 6.03 18.43 -9.12
CA VAL A 124 7.14 18.64 -10.06
C VAL A 124 8.43 18.98 -9.32
N ALA A 125 8.38 19.85 -8.30
CA ALA A 125 9.56 20.19 -7.51
C ALA A 125 10.15 18.97 -6.77
N VAL A 126 9.30 18.06 -6.26
CA VAL A 126 9.74 16.79 -5.67
C VAL A 126 10.35 15.88 -6.73
N ILE A 127 9.73 15.77 -7.91
CA ILE A 127 10.28 15.00 -9.04
C ILE A 127 11.63 15.57 -9.45
N ASP A 128 11.79 16.89 -9.61
CA ASP A 128 13.06 17.53 -9.94
C ASP A 128 14.13 17.30 -8.86
N PHE A 129 13.74 17.30 -7.58
CA PHE A 129 14.63 16.97 -6.47
C PHE A 129 15.09 15.51 -6.49
N LEU A 130 14.16 14.56 -6.69
CA LEU A 130 14.47 13.13 -6.78
C LEU A 130 15.26 12.81 -8.06
N ALA A 131 14.89 13.47 -9.16
CA ALA A 131 15.50 13.39 -10.47
C ALA A 131 16.68 14.36 -10.63
N ALA A 132 17.27 14.89 -9.55
CA ALA A 132 18.49 15.69 -9.60
C ALA A 132 19.76 14.88 -10.00
N ARG A 133 19.59 13.94 -10.94
CA ARG A 133 20.32 13.85 -12.21
C ARG A 133 19.27 13.54 -13.28
N LEU A 134 18.88 14.55 -14.07
CA LEU A 134 18.45 14.53 -15.48
C LEU A 134 17.80 15.90 -15.77
N GLY A 135 18.10 16.44 -16.96
CA GLY A 135 17.79 17.82 -17.34
C GLY A 135 16.31 18.11 -17.59
N PRO A 136 15.96 19.38 -17.88
CA PRO A 136 14.59 19.86 -17.90
C PRO A 136 13.80 19.27 -19.08
N ALA A 137 12.56 18.83 -18.85
CA ALA A 137 11.65 18.40 -19.89
C ALA A 137 10.19 18.89 -19.67
N ASP A 138 9.49 19.08 -20.79
CA ASP A 138 8.20 19.75 -20.99
C ASP A 138 6.98 18.80 -20.71
N PRO A 139 5.88 19.23 -20.05
CA PRO A 139 4.89 18.34 -19.44
C PRO A 139 3.77 17.77 -20.32
N ASN A 140 3.83 17.82 -21.65
CA ASN A 140 2.72 17.34 -22.49
C ASN A 140 3.10 16.15 -23.38
N GLU A 141 2.26 15.10 -23.30
CA GLU A 141 2.16 13.93 -24.22
C GLU A 141 2.79 12.59 -23.77
N LEU A 142 2.46 12.13 -22.55
CA LEU A 142 3.08 11.02 -21.80
C LEU A 142 3.43 9.71 -22.57
N LEU A 143 2.65 9.29 -23.57
CA LEU A 143 2.84 7.99 -24.24
C LEU A 143 3.68 8.06 -25.54
N SER A 144 3.47 9.09 -26.37
CA SER A 144 4.34 9.36 -27.54
C SER A 144 5.66 9.99 -27.11
N PHE A 145 5.68 10.64 -25.96
CA PHE A 145 6.87 11.23 -25.35
C PHE A 145 7.80 10.15 -24.75
N ALA A 146 7.25 9.21 -23.97
CA ALA A 146 8.02 8.14 -23.34
C ALA A 146 8.82 7.27 -24.33
N SER A 147 8.29 7.04 -25.53
CA SER A 147 8.98 6.26 -26.58
C SER A 147 10.16 6.99 -27.23
N ASN A 148 10.25 8.31 -27.07
CA ASN A 148 11.37 9.13 -27.56
C ASN A 148 12.43 9.41 -26.48
N LEU A 149 12.21 8.94 -25.25
CA LEU A 149 13.13 9.11 -24.13
C LEU A 149 13.98 7.87 -23.90
N ASN A 150 15.29 8.07 -23.73
CA ASN A 150 16.18 7.02 -23.25
C ASN A 150 16.04 6.91 -21.72
N GLY A 151 15.83 5.68 -21.21
CA GLY A 151 15.78 5.39 -19.77
C GLY A 151 14.39 5.43 -19.13
N VAL A 152 13.32 5.32 -19.91
CA VAL A 152 11.94 5.23 -19.39
C VAL A 152 11.53 3.77 -19.18
N VAL A 153 10.86 3.53 -18.04
CA VAL A 153 10.22 2.27 -17.70
C VAL A 153 8.75 2.55 -17.42
N ILE A 154 7.84 1.79 -18.04
CA ILE A 154 6.40 1.80 -17.73
C ILE A 154 6.17 0.83 -16.58
N ASP A 155 5.67 1.34 -15.45
CA ASP A 155 5.23 0.55 -14.32
C ASP A 155 3.73 0.22 -14.42
N VAL A 156 3.37 -1.05 -14.27
CA VAL A 156 1.99 -1.54 -14.23
C VAL A 156 1.74 -2.38 -12.99
N HIS A 157 0.55 -2.22 -12.40
CA HIS A 157 0.16 -2.91 -11.17
C HIS A 157 -1.00 -3.85 -11.45
N TYR A 158 -0.87 -5.12 -11.04
CA TYR A 158 -1.86 -6.15 -11.31
C TYR A 158 -2.34 -6.84 -10.04
N TYR A 159 -3.64 -6.69 -9.78
CA TYR A 159 -4.35 -7.31 -8.67
C TYR A 159 -5.58 -8.08 -9.16
N ASN A 160 -5.88 -9.20 -8.51
CA ASN A 160 -7.05 -10.05 -8.77
C ASN A 160 -8.04 -10.06 -7.59
N LEU A 161 -8.27 -8.90 -6.96
CA LEU A 161 -9.12 -8.80 -5.76
C LEU A 161 -10.01 -7.54 -5.65
N PHE A 162 -9.66 -6.44 -6.34
CA PHE A 162 -10.35 -5.14 -6.14
C PHE A 162 -11.54 -4.89 -7.07
N SER A 163 -11.94 -5.87 -7.87
CA SER A 163 -13.10 -5.80 -8.75
C SER A 163 -14.07 -6.92 -8.42
N ASP A 164 -15.37 -6.62 -8.45
CA ASP A 164 -16.47 -7.57 -8.20
C ASP A 164 -16.40 -8.79 -9.13
N MET A 165 -15.75 -8.67 -10.29
CA MET A 165 -15.55 -9.78 -11.19
C MET A 165 -14.78 -10.94 -10.54
N PHE A 166 -13.83 -10.64 -9.64
CA PHE A 166 -13.00 -11.65 -8.98
C PHE A 166 -13.70 -12.34 -7.81
N THR A 167 -14.72 -11.70 -7.23
CA THR A 167 -15.50 -12.25 -6.11
C THR A 167 -16.20 -13.56 -6.46
N ASN A 168 -16.53 -13.76 -7.75
CA ASN A 168 -17.23 -14.95 -8.23
C ASN A 168 -16.32 -15.93 -9.00
N MET A 169 -15.02 -15.64 -9.12
CA MET A 169 -14.09 -16.52 -9.81
C MET A 169 -13.56 -17.61 -8.88
N ASN A 170 -13.50 -18.85 -9.38
CA ASN A 170 -12.76 -19.92 -8.72
C ASN A 170 -11.25 -19.82 -9.00
N ALA A 171 -10.45 -20.71 -8.41
CA ALA A 171 -9.00 -20.74 -8.56
C ALA A 171 -8.55 -20.85 -10.03
N GLN A 172 -9.14 -21.78 -10.80
CA GLN A 172 -8.76 -21.98 -12.20
C GLN A 172 -9.13 -20.76 -13.07
N GLN A 173 -10.29 -20.14 -12.83
CA GLN A 173 -10.68 -18.93 -13.55
C GLN A 173 -9.73 -17.77 -13.30
N ASN A 174 -9.23 -17.63 -12.05
CA ASN A 174 -8.19 -16.65 -11.74
C ASN A 174 -6.88 -16.95 -12.47
N ILE A 175 -6.44 -18.21 -12.47
CA ILE A 175 -5.24 -18.64 -13.21
C ILE A 175 -5.37 -18.38 -14.71
N ASP A 176 -6.51 -18.73 -15.30
CA ASP A 176 -6.81 -18.48 -16.71
C ASP A 176 -6.84 -16.98 -17.03
N PHE A 177 -7.36 -16.16 -16.11
CA PHE A 177 -7.35 -14.70 -16.26
C PHE A 177 -5.92 -14.14 -16.35
N ILE A 178 -4.98 -14.69 -15.59
CA ILE A 178 -3.56 -14.31 -15.68
C ILE A 178 -2.98 -14.66 -17.05
N HIS A 179 -3.16 -15.91 -17.50
CA HIS A 179 -2.59 -16.36 -18.78
C HIS A 179 -3.22 -15.69 -20.01
N ASN A 180 -4.46 -15.24 -19.90
CA ASN A 180 -5.19 -14.62 -21.00
C ASN A 180 -5.17 -13.09 -20.90
N GLN A 181 -5.96 -12.53 -19.97
CA GLN A 181 -6.18 -11.09 -19.91
C GLN A 181 -4.92 -10.36 -19.46
N ARG A 182 -4.29 -10.76 -18.33
CA ARG A 182 -3.07 -10.08 -17.86
C ARG A 182 -1.91 -10.23 -18.83
N SER A 183 -1.78 -11.38 -19.50
CA SER A 183 -0.78 -11.53 -20.55
C SER A 183 -1.01 -10.59 -21.73
N SER A 184 -2.27 -10.31 -22.09
CA SER A 184 -2.61 -9.35 -23.15
C SER A 184 -2.43 -7.89 -22.69
N ASP A 185 -2.76 -7.58 -21.44
CA ASP A 185 -2.55 -6.25 -20.87
C ASP A 185 -1.05 -5.92 -20.86
N LEU A 186 -0.21 -6.87 -20.40
CA LEU A 186 1.23 -6.69 -20.33
C LEU A 186 1.88 -6.57 -21.73
N SER A 187 1.40 -7.32 -22.72
CA SER A 187 1.94 -7.23 -24.08
C SER A 187 1.67 -5.88 -24.74
N THR A 188 0.57 -5.20 -24.36
CA THR A 188 0.23 -3.87 -24.85
C THR A 188 1.28 -2.82 -24.45
N VAL A 189 1.88 -2.96 -23.27
CA VAL A 189 2.94 -2.07 -22.77
C VAL A 189 4.36 -2.61 -23.00
N THR A 190 4.49 -3.81 -23.59
CA THR A 190 5.77 -4.47 -23.88
C THR A 190 5.99 -4.55 -25.38
N THR A 191 6.35 -3.43 -26.00
CA THR A 191 6.48 -3.32 -27.47
C THR A 191 7.93 -3.37 -27.93
N THR A 192 8.14 -3.86 -29.16
CA THR A 192 9.49 -3.87 -29.77
C THR A 192 9.93 -2.42 -30.04
N ASN A 193 11.09 -2.04 -29.48
CA ASN A 193 11.63 -0.68 -29.50
C ASN A 193 10.84 0.36 -28.68
N GLY A 194 9.92 -0.08 -27.81
CA GLY A 194 9.26 0.78 -26.83
C GLY A 194 10.08 0.95 -25.54
N PRO A 195 9.57 1.74 -24.58
CA PRO A 195 10.14 1.81 -23.23
C PRO A 195 10.11 0.43 -22.56
N LEU A 196 10.96 0.23 -21.55
CA LEU A 196 10.95 -1.03 -20.80
C LEU A 196 9.66 -1.15 -19.99
N SER A 197 9.13 -2.36 -19.81
CA SER A 197 7.97 -2.62 -18.94
C SER A 197 8.38 -3.22 -17.61
N PHE A 198 7.72 -2.83 -16.52
CA PHE A 198 7.92 -3.31 -15.17
C PHE A 198 6.56 -3.64 -14.56
N VAL A 199 6.42 -4.83 -13.95
CA VAL A 199 5.25 -5.13 -13.12
C VAL A 199 5.60 -4.79 -11.67
N GLY A 200 5.39 -3.55 -11.25
CA GLY A 200 5.86 -3.04 -9.97
C GLY A 200 5.07 -3.53 -8.77
N GLU A 201 3.82 -3.95 -8.98
CA GLU A 201 3.00 -4.49 -7.91
C GLU A 201 2.14 -5.67 -8.35
N TRP A 202 2.19 -6.73 -7.55
CA TRP A 202 1.29 -7.87 -7.57
C TRP A 202 1.40 -8.66 -6.25
N THR A 203 0.39 -9.49 -5.95
CA THR A 203 0.34 -10.31 -4.73
C THR A 203 -0.17 -11.72 -5.04
N ALA A 204 0.04 -12.66 -4.12
CA ALA A 204 -0.55 -14.00 -4.18
C ALA A 204 -1.94 -14.03 -3.52
N GLU A 205 -2.38 -12.92 -2.90
CA GLU A 205 -3.71 -12.79 -2.34
C GLU A 205 -4.80 -12.69 -3.43
N TRP A 206 -5.96 -13.26 -3.14
CA TRP A 206 -7.15 -13.23 -4.01
C TRP A 206 -8.44 -13.44 -3.20
N ASN A 207 -9.60 -13.31 -3.85
CA ASN A 207 -10.89 -13.48 -3.19
C ASN A 207 -11.38 -14.94 -3.10
N VAL A 208 -10.60 -15.92 -3.57
CA VAL A 208 -11.01 -17.34 -3.57
C VAL A 208 -10.99 -17.89 -2.15
N LYS A 209 -12.18 -18.24 -1.62
CA LYS A 209 -12.32 -18.83 -0.29
C LYS A 209 -11.91 -20.30 -0.30
N GLU A 210 -11.28 -20.74 0.79
CA GLU A 210 -10.90 -22.15 1.02
C GLU A 210 -10.01 -22.75 -0.07
N ALA A 211 -9.25 -21.92 -0.79
CA ALA A 211 -8.28 -22.37 -1.77
C ALA A 211 -7.18 -23.23 -1.10
N SER A 212 -6.78 -24.30 -1.79
CA SER A 212 -5.71 -25.17 -1.31
C SER A 212 -4.33 -24.50 -1.45
N THR A 213 -3.32 -25.01 -0.74
CA THR A 213 -1.92 -24.61 -0.96
C THR A 213 -1.52 -24.77 -2.43
N GLU A 214 -1.99 -25.82 -3.09
CA GLU A 214 -1.71 -26.08 -4.51
C GLU A 214 -2.34 -25.02 -5.42
N ASP A 215 -3.52 -24.52 -5.10
CA ASP A 215 -4.16 -23.44 -5.86
C ASP A 215 -3.37 -22.15 -5.78
N TYR A 216 -2.91 -21.76 -4.58
CA TYR A 216 -2.03 -20.60 -4.38
C TYR A 216 -0.70 -20.75 -5.12
N GLN A 217 -0.09 -21.94 -5.10
CA GLN A 217 1.14 -22.24 -5.85
C GLN A 217 0.92 -22.07 -7.36
N LYS A 218 -0.15 -22.64 -7.91
CA LYS A 218 -0.49 -22.51 -9.34
C LYS A 218 -0.76 -21.06 -9.72
N PHE A 219 -1.48 -20.33 -8.89
CA PHE A 219 -1.78 -18.92 -9.12
C PHE A 219 -0.54 -18.04 -9.10
N ALA A 220 0.30 -18.17 -8.07
CA ALA A 220 1.55 -17.43 -7.98
C ALA A 220 2.51 -17.78 -9.11
N LYS A 221 2.59 -19.06 -9.50
CA LYS A 221 3.38 -19.50 -10.65
C LYS A 221 2.90 -18.89 -11.96
N ALA A 222 1.58 -18.88 -12.22
CA ALA A 222 1.02 -18.25 -13.42
C ALA A 222 1.38 -16.76 -13.49
N GLN A 223 1.34 -16.06 -12.36
CA GLN A 223 1.78 -14.67 -12.26
C GLN A 223 3.28 -14.52 -12.56
N GLN A 224 4.15 -15.33 -11.96
CA GLN A 224 5.60 -15.30 -12.27
C GLN A 224 5.89 -15.58 -13.77
N GLU A 225 5.17 -16.51 -14.39
CA GLU A 225 5.32 -16.86 -15.81
C GLU A 225 4.88 -15.75 -16.77
N VAL A 226 3.85 -14.98 -16.40
CA VAL A 226 3.33 -13.88 -17.21
C VAL A 226 4.09 -12.59 -16.91
N TYR A 227 4.21 -12.19 -15.65
CA TYR A 227 4.86 -10.95 -15.23
C TYR A 227 6.37 -11.01 -15.43
N GLY A 228 6.99 -12.19 -15.40
CA GLY A 228 8.38 -12.42 -15.79
C GLY A 228 8.71 -12.05 -17.26
N ARG A 229 7.69 -11.79 -18.09
CA ARG A 229 7.86 -11.33 -19.48
C ARG A 229 8.08 -9.81 -19.58
N ALA A 230 7.85 -9.06 -18.50
CA ALA A 230 8.16 -7.64 -18.46
C ALA A 230 9.66 -7.41 -18.61
N THR A 231 10.06 -6.42 -19.41
CA THR A 231 11.46 -6.30 -19.85
C THR A 231 12.39 -5.70 -18.79
N PHE A 232 11.84 -5.10 -17.74
CA PHE A 232 12.54 -4.59 -16.57
C PHE A 232 12.37 -5.48 -15.33
N GLY A 233 11.55 -6.53 -15.42
CA GLY A 233 11.24 -7.46 -14.33
C GLY A 233 9.94 -7.14 -13.60
N TRP A 234 9.84 -7.61 -12.36
CA TRP A 234 8.66 -7.44 -11.51
C TRP A 234 9.06 -7.26 -10.05
N ALA A 235 8.18 -6.66 -9.25
CA ALA A 235 8.29 -6.58 -7.80
C ALA A 235 7.00 -7.05 -7.12
N TYR A 236 7.18 -7.82 -6.04
CA TYR A 236 6.07 -8.36 -5.26
C TYR A 236 5.65 -7.38 -4.17
N TRP A 237 4.35 -7.14 -4.06
CA TRP A 237 3.78 -6.33 -2.99
C TRP A 237 3.28 -7.24 -1.84
N ALA A 238 3.98 -7.35 -0.72
CA ALA A 238 5.23 -6.69 -0.29
C ALA A 238 6.24 -7.71 0.28
N TYR A 239 7.48 -7.30 0.56
CA TYR A 239 8.49 -8.22 1.12
C TYR A 239 8.04 -8.86 2.44
N LYS A 240 7.43 -8.08 3.34
CA LYS A 240 6.90 -8.53 4.63
C LYS A 240 5.59 -7.84 4.94
N CYS A 241 4.56 -8.62 5.24
CA CYS A 241 3.26 -8.16 5.71
C CYS A 241 2.78 -9.07 6.85
N GLU A 242 1.89 -8.57 7.70
CA GLU A 242 1.20 -9.39 8.72
C GLU A 242 0.23 -10.39 8.07
N LEU A 243 -0.36 -10.01 6.94
CA LEU A 243 -1.23 -10.88 6.16
C LEU A 243 -0.38 -11.88 5.34
N PRO A 244 -0.64 -13.20 5.43
CA PRO A 244 0.21 -14.24 4.86
C PRO A 244 0.53 -14.06 3.37
N HIS A 245 -0.51 -14.00 2.51
CA HIS A 245 -0.32 -13.95 1.07
C HIS A 245 0.05 -12.57 0.53
N TRP A 246 0.09 -11.54 1.37
CA TRP A 246 0.70 -10.24 1.05
C TRP A 246 2.19 -10.16 1.41
N SER A 247 2.75 -11.22 1.99
CA SER A 247 4.14 -11.27 2.47
C SER A 247 4.96 -12.20 1.60
N LEU A 248 5.80 -11.66 0.71
CA LEU A 248 6.71 -12.46 -0.12
C LEU A 248 7.56 -13.40 0.73
N LYS A 249 8.09 -12.89 1.85
CA LYS A 249 8.86 -13.69 2.79
C LYS A 249 8.07 -14.90 3.28
N TRP A 250 6.82 -14.69 3.73
CA TRP A 250 5.97 -15.78 4.20
C TRP A 250 5.67 -16.78 3.06
N ASN A 251 5.38 -16.28 1.86
CA ASN A 251 5.10 -17.13 0.70
C ASN A 251 6.32 -17.98 0.29
N ILE A 252 7.55 -17.46 0.39
CA ILE A 252 8.77 -18.24 0.15
C ILE A 252 8.96 -19.28 1.26
N GLU A 253 8.84 -18.87 2.53
CA GLU A 253 9.01 -19.76 3.69
C GLU A 253 7.99 -20.91 3.73
N ASN A 254 6.80 -20.70 3.14
CA ASN A 254 5.70 -21.68 3.10
C ASN A 254 5.54 -22.35 1.72
N ASN A 255 6.54 -22.23 0.84
CA ASN A 255 6.54 -22.87 -0.49
C ASN A 255 5.35 -22.50 -1.38
N ILE A 256 4.80 -21.29 -1.25
CA ILE A 256 3.80 -20.75 -2.17
C ILE A 256 4.48 -20.16 -3.41
N ILE A 257 5.57 -19.41 -3.21
CA ILE A 257 6.37 -18.80 -4.28
C ILE A 257 7.77 -19.40 -4.26
N HIS A 258 8.27 -19.74 -5.45
CA HIS A 258 9.64 -20.17 -5.64
C HIS A 258 10.45 -19.04 -6.29
N PRO A 259 11.51 -18.54 -5.62
CA PRO A 259 12.38 -17.48 -6.16
C PRO A 259 13.30 -17.99 -7.28
#